data_AF-R5BZQ1-F1
#
_entry.id   AF-R5BZQ1-F1
#
_cell.length_a   1.000
_cell.length_b   1.000
_cell.length_c   1.000
_cell.angle_alpha   90.00
_cell.angle_beta   90.00
_cell.angle_gamma   90.00
#
_symmetry.space_group_name_H-M   'P 1'
#
loop_
_entity.id
_entity.type
_entity.pdbx_description
1 polymer ?
#
loop_
_entity_poly.entity_id
_entity_poly.type
_entity_poly.pdbx_seq_one_letter_code
_entity_poly.pdbx_strand_id
1 'polypeptide(L)'
;MTVLEAHIAFKIEADKNAVNIGISGCPSFLPEEIDYWLYTAYLSKIATKATGNNTLRIPFEGNVKRVADLEGLVKTDKGLSLLSESISNRLTMNNFKSSITYGDDTQDKRMYFLEGILHFGSNKIATVKLISHEQATRFLETYNNKPWIEEPVAILEDNKLIVFIDRDLMVGPYTIDITYLAYPRKINNQDITSTLDEIPEYMQYEVVKLAADMAIENIESPRTQTHPQYVAQLSE
;
A
#
# COMPACT_ATOMS: atom_id res chain seq x y z
N MET A 1 1.53 0.72 -20.80
CA MET A 1 0.52 1.76 -21.09
C MET A 1 0.98 3.08 -20.50
N THR A 2 0.96 4.15 -21.29
CA THR A 2 1.16 5.53 -20.83
C THR A 2 -0.13 6.10 -20.23
N VAL A 3 -0.06 7.21 -19.49
CA VAL A 3 -1.26 7.89 -18.98
C VAL A 3 -2.18 8.33 -20.13
N LEU A 4 -1.63 8.83 -21.25
CA LEU A 4 -2.44 9.16 -22.43
C LEU A 4 -3.23 7.95 -22.96
N GLU A 5 -2.56 6.81 -23.09
CA GLU A 5 -3.18 5.57 -23.56
C GLU A 5 -4.26 5.08 -22.58
N ALA A 6 -4.01 5.21 -21.26
CA ALA A 6 -4.99 4.87 -20.24
C ALA A 6 -6.25 5.74 -20.32
N HIS A 7 -6.10 7.05 -20.59
CA HIS A 7 -7.24 7.95 -20.78
C HIS A 7 -8.04 7.61 -22.04
N ILE A 8 -7.36 7.28 -23.14
CA ILE A 8 -8.02 6.86 -24.38
C ILE A 8 -8.77 5.55 -24.14
N ALA A 9 -8.12 4.57 -23.51
CA ALA A 9 -8.73 3.28 -23.21
C ALA A 9 -9.93 3.41 -22.27
N PHE A 10 -9.85 4.27 -21.25
CA PHE A 10 -10.98 4.58 -20.36
C PHE A 10 -12.17 5.11 -21.14
N LYS A 11 -11.97 6.09 -22.04
CA LYS A 11 -13.06 6.65 -22.85
C LYS A 11 -13.70 5.60 -23.76
N ILE A 12 -12.91 4.71 -24.33
CA ILE A 12 -13.40 3.61 -25.17
C ILE A 12 -14.25 2.62 -24.36
N GLU A 13 -13.77 2.21 -23.17
CA GLU A 13 -14.54 1.29 -22.32
C GLU A 13 -15.80 1.95 -21.76
N ALA A 14 -15.73 3.22 -21.37
CA ALA A 14 -16.89 3.97 -20.92
C ALA A 14 -17.96 4.09 -22.01
N ASP A 15 -17.55 4.31 -23.27
CA ASP A 15 -18.48 4.38 -24.41
C ASP A 15 -19.16 3.04 -24.69
N LYS A 16 -18.40 1.93 -24.71
CA LYS A 16 -18.97 0.57 -24.86
C LYS A 16 -19.97 0.25 -23.77
N ASN A 17 -19.64 0.58 -22.52
CA ASN A 17 -20.52 0.34 -21.38
C ASN A 17 -21.76 1.24 -21.42
N ALA A 18 -21.62 2.51 -21.80
CA ALA A 18 -22.75 3.44 -21.94
C ALA A 18 -23.78 2.96 -22.99
N VAL A 19 -23.33 2.41 -24.12
CA VAL A 19 -24.21 1.81 -25.15
C VAL A 19 -25.00 0.63 -24.59
N ASN A 20 -24.39 -0.20 -23.74
CA ASN A 20 -25.07 -1.33 -23.12
C ASN A 20 -26.15 -0.91 -22.11
N ILE A 21 -26.07 0.31 -21.56
CA ILE A 21 -26.92 0.76 -20.45
C ILE A 21 -27.96 1.80 -20.91
N GLY A 22 -28.07 2.05 -22.22
CA GLY A 22 -29.12 2.90 -22.79
C GLY A 22 -28.98 4.39 -22.41
N ILE A 23 -27.81 4.80 -21.91
CA ILE A 23 -27.50 6.21 -21.69
C ILE A 23 -27.26 6.84 -23.05
N SER A 24 -28.26 7.60 -23.53
CA SER A 24 -28.19 8.32 -24.81
C SER A 24 -27.21 9.50 -24.70
N GLY A 25 -25.92 9.21 -24.91
CA GLY A 25 -24.81 10.16 -24.92
C GLY A 25 -23.71 9.73 -23.96
N CYS A 26 -22.49 9.54 -24.48
CA CYS A 26 -21.33 9.23 -23.65
C CYS A 26 -21.12 10.39 -22.65
N PRO A 27 -21.10 10.13 -21.32
CA PRO A 27 -20.82 11.17 -20.35
C PRO A 27 -19.42 11.73 -20.61
N SER A 28 -19.35 13.05 -20.80
CA SER A 28 -18.09 13.74 -21.09
C SER A 28 -17.29 13.93 -19.81
N PHE A 29 -16.49 12.93 -19.44
CA PHE A 29 -15.57 13.05 -18.31
C PHE A 29 -14.46 14.06 -18.57
N LEU A 30 -14.22 14.93 -17.60
CA LEU A 30 -13.05 15.79 -17.59
C LEU A 30 -11.77 14.94 -17.40
N PRO A 31 -10.63 15.35 -17.97
CA PRO A 31 -9.37 14.65 -17.76
C PRO A 31 -9.02 14.37 -16.29
N GLU A 32 -9.31 15.31 -15.39
CA GLU A 32 -9.06 15.19 -13.95
C GLU A 32 -9.99 14.16 -13.28
N GLU A 33 -11.22 14.00 -13.79
CA GLU A 33 -12.15 12.97 -13.32
C GLU A 33 -11.66 11.58 -13.75
N ILE A 34 -11.11 11.46 -14.96
CA ILE A 34 -10.52 10.22 -15.46
C ILE A 34 -9.31 9.82 -14.59
N ASP A 35 -8.43 10.77 -14.25
CA ASP A 35 -7.30 10.53 -13.34
C ASP A 35 -7.78 9.95 -12.00
N TYR A 36 -8.82 10.57 -11.41
CA TYR A 36 -9.40 10.14 -10.14
C TYR A 36 -9.93 8.70 -10.21
N TRP A 37 -10.72 8.37 -11.24
CA TRP A 37 -11.30 7.02 -11.38
C TRP A 37 -10.23 5.96 -11.67
N LEU A 38 -9.27 6.26 -12.53
CA LEU A 38 -8.16 5.37 -12.83
C LEU A 38 -7.34 5.09 -11.57
N TYR A 39 -6.96 6.13 -10.82
CA TYR A 39 -6.17 5.96 -9.60
C TYR A 39 -6.94 5.22 -8.50
N THR A 40 -8.24 5.51 -8.35
CA THR A 40 -9.12 4.80 -7.40
C THR A 40 -9.25 3.32 -7.75
N ALA A 41 -9.44 2.99 -9.02
CA ALA A 41 -9.48 1.61 -9.49
C ALA A 41 -8.13 0.91 -9.31
N TYR A 42 -7.03 1.62 -9.53
CA TYR A 42 -5.68 1.10 -9.34
C TYR A 42 -5.44 0.70 -7.88
N LEU A 43 -5.75 1.59 -6.92
CA LEU A 43 -5.67 1.30 -5.49
C LEU A 43 -6.60 0.14 -5.09
N SER A 44 -7.83 0.11 -5.61
CA SER A 44 -8.80 -0.95 -5.34
C SER A 44 -8.30 -2.33 -5.81
N LYS A 45 -7.69 -2.39 -7.01
CA LYS A 45 -7.08 -3.62 -7.53
C LYS A 45 -5.91 -4.08 -6.68
N ILE A 46 -5.01 -3.18 -6.30
CA ILE A 46 -3.88 -3.50 -5.43
C ILE A 46 -4.37 -4.06 -4.09
N ALA A 47 -5.32 -3.37 -3.44
CA ALA A 47 -5.91 -3.82 -2.18
C ALA A 47 -6.57 -5.21 -2.33
N THR A 48 -7.36 -5.42 -3.40
CA THR A 48 -8.03 -6.71 -3.65
C THR A 48 -7.02 -7.85 -3.86
N LYS A 49 -5.88 -7.60 -4.51
CA LYS A 49 -4.84 -8.60 -4.73
C LYS A 49 -4.02 -8.87 -3.47
N ALA A 50 -3.71 -7.83 -2.70
CA ALA A 50 -2.93 -7.93 -1.47
C ALA A 50 -3.72 -8.54 -0.31
N THR A 51 -4.90 -8.01 -0.02
CA THR A 51 -5.71 -8.34 1.18
C THR A 51 -7.12 -8.87 0.87
N GLY A 52 -7.56 -8.81 -0.39
CA GLY A 52 -8.88 -9.26 -0.78
C GLY A 52 -9.12 -10.76 -0.60
N ASN A 53 -10.38 -11.16 -0.84
CA ASN A 53 -10.90 -12.48 -0.48
C ASN A 53 -9.93 -13.61 -0.86
N ASN A 54 -9.50 -14.35 0.16
CA ASN A 54 -8.41 -15.29 0.10
C ASN A 54 -8.93 -16.66 0.54
N THR A 55 -9.63 -17.33 -0.37
CA THR A 55 -10.21 -18.66 -0.13
C THR A 55 -9.15 -19.69 0.26
N LEU A 56 -7.93 -19.54 -0.27
CA LEU A 56 -6.79 -20.41 0.02
C LEU A 56 -6.08 -20.07 1.34
N ARG A 57 -6.41 -18.93 1.98
CA ARG A 57 -5.81 -18.43 3.23
C ARG A 57 -4.28 -18.35 3.20
N ILE A 58 -3.69 -18.13 2.02
CA ILE A 58 -2.24 -17.95 1.84
C ILE A 58 -1.91 -16.46 1.71
N PRO A 59 -0.81 -15.96 2.29
CA PRO A 59 -0.36 -14.58 2.02
C PRO A 59 -0.16 -14.39 0.51
N PHE A 60 -0.23 -13.15 0.01
CA PHE A 60 -0.08 -12.91 -1.43
C PHE A 60 1.27 -13.43 -1.95
N GLU A 61 2.32 -13.40 -1.12
CA GLU A 61 3.66 -13.95 -1.36
C GLU A 61 3.67 -15.47 -1.63
N GLY A 62 2.67 -16.20 -1.14
CA GLY A 62 2.50 -17.62 -1.41
C GLY A 62 1.73 -17.93 -2.70
N ASN A 63 1.18 -16.93 -3.38
CA ASN A 63 0.39 -17.11 -4.60
C ASN A 63 1.14 -16.56 -5.81
N VAL A 64 1.60 -17.44 -6.70
CA VAL A 64 2.39 -17.09 -7.89
C VAL A 64 1.74 -15.98 -8.73
N LYS A 65 0.41 -15.99 -8.89
CA LYS A 65 -0.30 -14.97 -9.67
C LYS A 65 -0.28 -13.61 -8.95
N ARG A 66 -0.55 -13.58 -7.66
CA ARG A 66 -0.56 -12.32 -6.88
C ARG A 66 0.85 -11.74 -6.73
N VAL A 67 1.88 -12.59 -6.64
CA VAL A 67 3.28 -12.16 -6.68
C VAL A 67 3.60 -11.49 -8.02
N ALA A 68 3.31 -12.17 -9.13
CA ALA A 68 3.53 -11.60 -10.47
C ALA A 68 2.76 -10.27 -10.69
N ASP A 69 1.56 -10.15 -10.12
CA ASP A 69 0.75 -8.92 -10.20
C ASP A 69 1.38 -7.74 -9.43
N LEU A 70 2.05 -8.00 -8.30
CA LEU A 70 2.45 -6.97 -7.32
C LEU A 70 3.97 -6.79 -7.18
N GLU A 71 4.80 -7.65 -7.77
CA GLU A 71 6.27 -7.63 -7.58
C GLU A 71 6.90 -6.28 -7.95
N GLY A 72 6.39 -5.60 -8.98
CA GLY A 72 6.88 -4.28 -9.41
C GLY A 72 6.71 -3.19 -8.34
N LEU A 73 5.74 -3.36 -7.44
CA LEU A 73 5.43 -2.47 -6.32
C LEU A 73 6.12 -2.86 -5.01
N VAL A 74 6.73 -4.06 -4.92
CA VAL A 74 7.48 -4.46 -3.73
C VAL A 74 8.84 -3.76 -3.74
N LYS A 75 9.13 -2.97 -2.69
CA LYS A 75 10.38 -2.22 -2.54
C LYS A 75 10.97 -2.44 -1.15
N THR A 76 12.29 -2.31 -1.05
CA THR A 76 13.01 -2.41 0.22
C THR A 76 13.84 -1.15 0.45
N ASP A 77 13.61 -0.49 1.57
CA ASP A 77 14.46 0.59 2.06
C ASP A 77 15.42 0.05 3.09
N LYS A 78 16.71 0.40 3.00
CA LYS A 78 17.77 -0.16 3.83
C LYS A 78 18.36 0.86 4.79
N GLY A 79 18.81 0.37 5.95
CA GLY A 79 19.58 1.15 6.92
C GLY A 79 18.81 2.32 7.53
N LEU A 80 17.49 2.19 7.70
CA LEU A 80 16.68 3.25 8.31
C LEU A 80 17.01 3.35 9.80
N SER A 81 17.28 4.57 10.27
CA SER A 81 17.65 4.81 11.67
C SER A 81 16.46 4.63 12.61
N LEU A 82 16.70 3.95 13.73
CA LEU A 82 15.73 3.79 14.81
C LEU A 82 16.13 4.63 16.02
N LEU A 83 15.16 5.33 16.60
CA LEU A 83 15.34 6.08 17.84
C LEU A 83 15.07 5.17 19.03
N SER A 84 16.09 4.91 19.85
CA SER A 84 15.92 4.17 21.10
C SER A 84 15.47 5.09 22.23
N GLU A 85 14.45 4.67 22.96
CA GLU A 85 14.06 5.32 24.22
C GLU A 85 14.95 4.85 25.38
N SER A 86 15.29 5.74 26.33
CA SER A 86 16.17 5.39 27.45
C SER A 86 15.48 4.53 28.50
N ILE A 87 14.17 4.71 28.67
CA ILE A 87 13.35 4.15 29.74
C ILE A 87 12.43 3.00 29.28
N SER A 88 12.46 2.64 28.00
CA SER A 88 11.63 1.58 27.44
C SER A 88 12.43 0.71 26.49
N ASN A 89 11.91 -0.47 26.19
CA ASN A 89 12.46 -1.38 25.20
C ASN A 89 11.95 -1.10 23.77
N ARG A 90 11.52 0.14 23.51
CA ARG A 90 10.97 0.58 22.22
C ARG A 90 12.04 1.25 21.38
N LEU A 91 12.05 0.86 20.12
CA LEU A 91 12.76 1.52 19.03
C LEU A 91 11.73 2.13 18.09
N THR A 92 11.83 3.42 17.82
CA THR A 92 10.84 4.13 17.01
C THR A 92 11.46 4.60 15.70
N MET A 93 10.86 4.21 14.59
CA MET A 93 11.06 4.83 13.29
C MET A 93 9.95 5.85 13.05
N ASN A 94 10.33 7.12 12.89
CA ASN A 94 9.38 8.14 12.46
C ASN A 94 9.15 8.09 10.95
N ASN A 95 8.01 8.58 10.50
CA ASN A 95 7.65 8.72 9.08
C ASN A 95 7.67 7.38 8.33
N PHE A 96 6.92 6.40 8.84
CA PHE A 96 6.72 5.11 8.17
C PHE A 96 6.14 5.31 6.76
N LYS A 97 5.13 6.17 6.61
CA LYS A 97 4.62 6.65 5.33
C LYS A 97 5.41 7.88 4.86
N SER A 98 6.74 7.76 4.80
CA SER A 98 7.58 8.85 4.28
C SER A 98 7.07 9.29 2.90
N SER A 99 7.16 10.57 2.58
CA SER A 99 6.69 11.08 1.30
C SER A 99 7.68 10.80 0.17
N ILE A 100 7.16 10.61 -1.04
CA ILE A 100 7.90 10.56 -2.30
C ILE A 100 7.30 11.59 -3.26
N THR A 101 8.16 12.23 -4.06
CA THR A 101 7.78 13.29 -4.99
C THR A 101 8.06 12.86 -6.42
N TYR A 102 7.06 13.04 -7.29
CA TYR A 102 7.13 12.79 -8.72
C TYR A 102 6.78 14.10 -9.45
N GLY A 103 7.79 14.83 -9.92
CA GLY A 103 7.57 16.19 -10.44
C GLY A 103 7.03 17.11 -9.34
N ASP A 104 5.83 17.66 -9.54
CA ASP A 104 5.16 18.53 -8.56
C ASP A 104 4.24 17.76 -7.58
N ASP A 105 3.98 16.47 -7.84
CA ASP A 105 3.10 15.66 -7.02
C ASP A 105 3.84 15.00 -5.86
N THR A 106 3.30 15.14 -4.65
CA THR A 106 3.78 14.44 -3.46
C THR A 106 2.75 13.42 -3.00
N GLN A 107 3.23 12.24 -2.61
CA GLN A 107 2.40 11.15 -2.08
C GLN A 107 3.13 10.33 -1.03
N ASP A 108 2.39 9.52 -0.28
CA ASP A 108 2.97 8.55 0.63
C ASP A 108 3.74 7.48 -0.16
N LYS A 109 4.91 7.08 0.32
CA LYS A 109 5.75 6.08 -0.32
C LYS A 109 5.32 4.65 0.01
N ARG A 110 5.05 4.37 1.28
CA ARG A 110 4.83 3.00 1.80
C ARG A 110 3.35 2.78 2.11
N MET A 111 2.75 1.76 1.48
CA MET A 111 1.35 1.41 1.64
C MET A 111 1.16 0.31 2.70
N TYR A 112 1.76 -0.86 2.49
CA TYR A 112 1.68 -1.99 3.42
C TYR A 112 3.06 -2.46 3.84
N PHE A 113 3.26 -2.69 5.13
CA PHE A 113 4.45 -3.36 5.64
C PHE A 113 4.40 -4.84 5.28
N LEU A 114 5.51 -5.38 4.79
CA LEU A 114 5.65 -6.81 4.50
C LEU A 114 6.62 -7.47 5.47
N GLU A 115 7.84 -6.94 5.52
CA GLU A 115 8.92 -7.49 6.35
C GLU A 115 9.81 -6.37 6.87
N GLY A 116 10.35 -6.56 8.07
CA GLY A 116 11.41 -5.74 8.63
C GLY A 116 12.58 -6.60 9.04
N ILE A 117 13.80 -6.14 8.79
CA ILE A 117 15.03 -6.78 9.28
C ILE A 117 15.72 -5.77 10.18
N LEU A 118 15.72 -6.05 11.48
CA LEU A 118 16.42 -5.26 12.47
C LEU A 118 17.90 -5.64 12.46
N HIS A 119 18.76 -4.66 12.23
CA HIS A 119 20.20 -4.77 12.41
C HIS A 119 20.57 -4.18 13.76
N PHE A 120 21.29 -4.94 14.58
CA PHE A 120 21.74 -4.52 15.90
C PHE A 120 23.18 -4.95 16.17
N GLY A 121 23.88 -4.19 17.02
CA GLY A 121 25.28 -4.42 17.37
C GLY A 121 26.19 -4.45 16.14
N SER A 122 27.22 -5.31 16.18
CA SER A 122 28.22 -5.45 15.11
C SER A 122 27.82 -6.50 14.06
N ASN A 123 26.69 -6.31 13.35
CA ASN A 123 26.10 -7.21 12.32
C ASN A 123 25.24 -8.38 12.82
N LYS A 124 24.51 -8.23 13.92
CA LYS A 124 23.42 -9.17 14.21
C LYS A 124 22.15 -8.73 13.50
N ILE A 125 21.41 -9.68 12.97
CA ILE A 125 20.12 -9.45 12.30
C ILE A 125 19.02 -10.24 12.98
N ALA A 126 17.83 -9.67 13.02
CA ALA A 126 16.63 -10.37 13.44
C ALA A 126 15.44 -9.91 12.59
N THR A 127 14.60 -10.86 12.18
CA THR A 127 13.36 -10.58 11.46
C THR A 127 12.35 -9.97 12.43
N VAL A 128 11.74 -8.87 12.00
CA VAL A 128 10.75 -8.12 12.76
C VAL A 128 9.36 -8.55 12.35
N LYS A 129 8.56 -8.99 13.31
CA LYS A 129 7.18 -9.44 13.07
C LYS A 129 6.17 -8.38 13.48
N LEU A 130 5.27 -8.01 12.56
CA LEU A 130 4.09 -7.21 12.90
C LEU A 130 3.12 -8.00 13.77
N ILE A 131 2.67 -7.40 14.86
CA ILE A 131 1.70 -7.97 15.79
C ILE A 131 0.56 -6.98 16.08
N SER A 132 -0.52 -7.44 16.71
CA SER A 132 -1.60 -6.56 17.13
C SER A 132 -1.19 -5.70 18.33
N HIS A 133 -1.81 -4.52 18.46
CA HIS A 133 -1.62 -3.64 19.62
C HIS A 133 -1.90 -4.35 20.95
N GLU A 134 -2.92 -5.23 20.99
CA GLU A 134 -3.24 -6.04 22.17
C GLU A 134 -2.06 -6.95 22.56
N GLN A 135 -1.47 -7.65 21.60
CA GLN A 135 -0.32 -8.53 21.85
C GLN A 135 0.93 -7.73 22.21
N ALA A 136 1.12 -6.55 21.62
CA ALA A 136 2.28 -5.68 21.86
C ALA A 136 2.41 -5.25 23.33
N THR A 137 1.28 -5.08 24.04
CA THR A 137 1.30 -4.75 25.48
C THR A 137 2.07 -5.76 26.33
N ARG A 138 2.12 -7.03 25.91
CA ARG A 138 2.84 -8.11 26.61
C ARG A 138 4.36 -8.00 26.48
N PHE A 139 4.82 -7.31 25.44
CA PHE A 139 6.22 -7.09 25.12
C PHE A 139 6.73 -5.73 25.59
N LEU A 140 5.88 -4.93 26.24
CA LEU A 140 6.29 -3.66 26.81
C LEU A 140 7.06 -3.90 28.12
N GLU A 141 8.28 -3.36 28.18
CA GLU A 141 9.06 -3.33 29.41
C GLU A 141 8.40 -2.38 30.43
N THR A 142 8.25 -2.86 31.65
CA THR A 142 7.80 -2.04 32.79
C THR A 142 8.82 -2.18 33.92
N TYR A 143 8.72 -1.32 34.93
CA TYR A 143 9.62 -1.38 36.09
C TYR A 143 9.73 -2.77 36.73
N ASN A 144 8.63 -3.54 36.74
CA ASN A 144 8.57 -4.87 37.36
C ASN A 144 8.71 -6.04 36.37
N ASN A 145 8.65 -5.79 35.06
CA ASN A 145 8.64 -6.84 34.04
C ASN A 145 9.59 -6.51 32.90
N LYS A 146 10.59 -7.36 32.73
CA LYS A 146 11.47 -7.37 31.56
C LYS A 146 11.04 -8.53 30.64
N PRO A 147 10.27 -8.26 29.59
CA PRO A 147 9.80 -9.31 28.70
C PRO A 147 10.99 -9.90 27.92
N TRP A 148 11.07 -11.22 27.89
CA TRP A 148 12.01 -11.91 27.03
C TRP A 148 11.48 -11.90 25.60
N ILE A 149 12.29 -11.40 24.66
CA ILE A 149 11.92 -11.23 23.25
C ILE A 149 13.00 -11.90 22.39
N GLU A 150 12.70 -13.09 21.88
CA GLU A 150 13.58 -13.83 20.97
C GLU A 150 13.63 -13.16 19.60
N GLU A 151 12.45 -12.87 19.03
CA GLU A 151 12.29 -12.18 17.76
C GLU A 151 11.65 -10.81 18.01
N PRO A 152 12.25 -9.71 17.49
CA PRO A 152 11.68 -8.38 17.68
C PRO A 152 10.29 -8.31 17.04
N VAL A 153 9.38 -7.65 17.74
CA VAL A 153 7.99 -7.48 17.28
C VAL A 153 7.72 -6.01 17.05
N ALA A 154 6.83 -5.69 16.12
CA ALA A 154 6.52 -4.31 15.78
C ALA A 154 5.02 -4.03 15.73
N ILE A 155 4.69 -2.76 15.89
CA ILE A 155 3.37 -2.17 15.64
C ILE A 155 3.52 -0.92 14.77
N LEU A 156 2.45 -0.58 14.06
CA LEU A 156 2.33 0.67 13.31
C LEU A 156 1.30 1.55 14.03
N GLU A 157 1.74 2.73 14.49
CA GLU A 157 0.92 3.69 15.22
C GLU A 157 1.34 5.11 14.81
N ASP A 158 0.39 6.00 14.52
CA ASP A 158 0.66 7.43 14.29
C ASP A 158 1.82 7.71 13.31
N ASN A 159 1.78 7.07 12.12
CA ASN A 159 2.82 7.17 11.10
C ASN A 159 4.24 6.76 11.58
N LYS A 160 4.32 5.93 12.62
CA LYS A 160 5.57 5.41 13.17
C LYS A 160 5.55 3.90 13.15
N LEU A 161 6.74 3.32 12.97
CA LEU A 161 6.99 1.92 13.25
C LEU A 161 7.64 1.84 14.62
N ILE A 162 7.01 1.15 15.55
CA ILE A 162 7.53 0.93 16.89
C ILE A 162 7.93 -0.53 16.98
N VAL A 163 9.21 -0.80 17.20
CA VAL A 163 9.79 -2.13 17.36
C VAL A 163 10.12 -2.35 18.83
N PHE A 164 9.64 -3.45 19.40
CA PHE A 164 9.95 -3.91 20.74
C PHE A 164 11.10 -4.92 20.66
N ILE A 165 12.12 -4.70 21.48
CA ILE A 165 13.33 -5.51 21.52
C ILE A 165 13.60 -6.00 22.94
N ASP A 166 14.44 -7.03 23.07
CA ASP A 166 15.06 -7.37 24.34
C ASP A 166 16.33 -6.53 24.50
N ARG A 167 16.37 -5.63 25.49
CA ARG A 167 17.49 -4.70 25.69
C ARG A 167 18.80 -5.39 26.13
N ASP A 168 18.70 -6.56 26.74
CA ASP A 168 19.86 -7.30 27.24
C ASP A 168 20.47 -8.15 26.10
N LEU A 169 19.65 -8.66 25.19
CA LEU A 169 20.08 -9.47 24.04
C LEU A 169 20.41 -8.65 22.78
N MET A 170 19.63 -7.61 22.52
CA MET A 170 19.70 -6.80 21.30
C MET A 170 20.24 -5.40 21.63
N VAL A 171 21.56 -5.31 21.81
CA VAL A 171 22.23 -4.03 22.10
C VAL A 171 22.58 -3.30 20.81
N GLY A 172 22.35 -1.98 20.78
CA GLY A 172 22.58 -1.11 19.63
C GLY A 172 24.04 -1.00 19.19
N PRO A 173 24.31 -0.32 18.06
CA PRO A 173 23.42 0.58 17.31
C PRO A 173 22.29 -0.15 16.55
N TYR A 174 21.19 0.54 16.26
CA TYR A 174 20.01 -0.03 15.61
C TYR A 174 19.75 0.60 14.24
N THR A 175 19.60 -0.23 13.22
CA THR A 175 19.03 0.18 11.93
C THR A 175 18.03 -0.87 11.46
N ILE A 176 17.10 -0.50 10.58
CA ILE A 176 16.10 -1.43 10.05
C ILE A 176 16.03 -1.35 8.53
N ASP A 177 16.00 -2.51 7.89
CA ASP A 177 15.59 -2.64 6.50
C ASP A 177 14.10 -2.97 6.47
N ILE A 178 13.32 -2.24 5.67
CA ILE A 178 11.87 -2.46 5.57
C ILE A 178 11.53 -2.79 4.13
N THR A 179 10.93 -3.97 3.95
CA THR A 179 10.27 -4.38 2.71
C THR A 179 8.79 -4.05 2.83
N TYR A 180 8.26 -3.35 1.83
CA TYR A 180 6.89 -2.85 1.81
C TYR A 180 6.29 -2.91 0.40
N LEU A 181 4.96 -2.90 0.35
CA LEU A 181 4.23 -2.58 -0.86
C LEU A 181 4.17 -1.06 -1.00
N ALA A 182 4.69 -0.52 -2.10
CA ALA A 182 4.69 0.91 -2.39
C ALA A 182 3.30 1.36 -2.87
N TYR A 183 2.98 2.64 -2.65
CA TYR A 183 1.87 3.25 -3.38
C TYR A 183 2.22 3.33 -4.87
N PRO A 184 1.30 2.98 -5.78
CA PRO A 184 1.53 3.21 -7.19
C PRO A 184 1.67 4.71 -7.44
N ARG A 185 2.38 5.08 -8.49
CA ARG A 185 2.47 6.48 -8.91
C ARG A 185 1.08 7.04 -9.20
N LYS A 186 0.75 8.20 -8.61
CA LYS A 186 -0.47 8.93 -8.94
C LYS A 186 -0.55 9.18 -10.45
N ILE A 187 -1.72 8.92 -11.00
CA ILE A 187 -2.02 9.21 -12.40
C ILE A 187 -2.35 10.70 -12.48
N ASN A 188 -1.65 11.41 -13.36
CA ASN A 188 -1.82 12.83 -13.57
C ASN A 188 -1.79 13.15 -15.06
N ASN A 189 -2.88 13.71 -15.56
CA ASN A 189 -3.04 14.13 -16.95
C ASN A 189 -2.03 15.19 -17.43
N GLN A 190 -1.31 15.87 -16.53
CA GLN A 190 -0.26 16.83 -16.86
C GLN A 190 1.04 16.12 -17.25
N ASP A 191 1.26 14.89 -16.77
CA ASP A 191 2.37 14.02 -17.18
C ASP A 191 1.86 12.81 -17.97
N ILE A 192 1.36 13.10 -19.18
CA ILE A 192 0.82 12.10 -20.11
C ILE A 192 1.84 11.03 -20.55
N THR A 193 3.14 11.31 -20.39
CA THR A 193 4.23 10.41 -20.82
C THR A 193 4.58 9.38 -19.76
N SER A 194 4.15 9.59 -18.52
CA SER A 194 4.34 8.62 -17.46
C SER A 194 3.68 7.29 -17.77
N THR A 195 4.35 6.21 -17.36
CA THR A 195 3.95 4.83 -17.62
C THR A 195 3.38 4.18 -16.37
N LEU A 196 2.47 3.21 -16.57
CA LEU A 196 1.95 2.33 -15.52
C LEU A 196 2.77 1.03 -15.45
N ASP A 197 4.11 1.13 -15.57
CA ASP A 197 5.05 0.00 -15.63
C ASP A 197 5.30 -0.70 -14.28
N GLU A 198 4.76 -0.14 -13.20
CA GLU A 198 4.79 -0.74 -11.86
C GLU A 198 3.95 -2.02 -11.76
N ILE A 199 2.99 -2.21 -12.69
CA ILE A 199 2.15 -3.40 -12.80
C ILE A 199 2.23 -4.04 -14.18
N PRO A 200 2.00 -5.37 -14.30
CA PRO A 200 1.94 -6.05 -15.58
C PRO A 200 0.87 -5.48 -16.53
N GLU A 201 1.08 -5.64 -17.83
CA GLU A 201 0.20 -5.09 -18.88
C GLU A 201 -1.27 -5.52 -18.74
N TYR A 202 -1.54 -6.79 -18.43
CA TYR A 202 -2.92 -7.26 -18.24
C TYR A 202 -3.61 -6.59 -17.03
N MET A 203 -2.86 -6.27 -15.98
CA MET A 203 -3.38 -5.53 -14.83
C MET A 203 -3.73 -4.09 -15.21
N GLN A 204 -2.98 -3.46 -16.11
CA GLN A 204 -3.27 -2.11 -16.60
C GLN A 204 -4.65 -2.07 -17.27
N TYR A 205 -4.97 -3.06 -18.11
CA TYR A 205 -6.30 -3.19 -18.72
C TYR A 205 -7.41 -3.49 -17.70
N GLU A 206 -7.14 -4.33 -16.69
CA GLU A 206 -8.10 -4.59 -15.61
C GLU A 206 -8.42 -3.32 -14.80
N VAL A 207 -7.43 -2.45 -14.59
CA VAL A 207 -7.60 -1.16 -13.89
C VAL A 207 -8.47 -0.22 -14.72
N VAL A 208 -8.18 -0.08 -16.02
CA VAL A 208 -8.97 0.77 -16.92
C VAL A 208 -10.44 0.32 -16.96
N LYS A 209 -10.67 -0.98 -17.10
CA LYS A 209 -12.02 -1.54 -17.13
C LYS A 209 -12.77 -1.26 -15.82
N LEU A 210 -12.14 -1.55 -14.67
CA LEU A 210 -12.75 -1.29 -13.37
C LEU A 210 -13.04 0.20 -13.17
N ALA A 211 -12.15 1.08 -13.61
CA ALA A 211 -12.35 2.52 -13.53
C ALA A 211 -13.60 2.97 -14.32
N ALA A 212 -13.75 2.48 -15.56
CA ALA A 212 -14.91 2.81 -16.38
C ALA A 212 -16.22 2.28 -15.77
N ASP A 213 -16.21 1.05 -15.25
CA ASP A 213 -17.35 0.45 -14.56
C ASP A 213 -17.74 1.29 -13.32
N MET A 214 -16.77 1.67 -12.48
CA MET A 214 -16.99 2.50 -11.28
C MET A 214 -17.53 3.90 -11.62
N ALA A 215 -17.00 4.52 -12.69
CA ALA A 215 -17.40 5.86 -13.10
C ALA A 215 -18.85 5.88 -13.61
N ILE A 216 -19.24 4.88 -14.40
CA ILE A 216 -20.60 4.76 -14.93
C ILE A 216 -21.59 4.41 -13.83
N GLU A 217 -21.24 3.48 -12.94
CA GLU A 217 -22.08 3.13 -11.79
C GLU A 217 -22.40 4.35 -10.93
N ASN A 218 -21.40 5.23 -10.71
CA ASN A 218 -21.60 6.46 -9.96
C ASN A 218 -22.62 7.41 -10.62
N ILE A 219 -22.66 7.47 -11.95
CA ILE A 219 -23.63 8.26 -12.71
C ILE A 219 -25.03 7.65 -12.61
N GLU A 220 -25.13 6.31 -12.71
CA GLU A 220 -26.41 5.60 -12.76
C GLU A 220 -27.14 5.53 -11.43
N SER A 221 -26.40 5.32 -10.34
CA SER A 221 -26.97 5.13 -9.01
C SER A 221 -26.08 5.73 -7.94
N PRO A 222 -26.17 7.07 -7.70
CA PRO A 222 -25.43 7.72 -6.62
C PRO A 222 -25.69 7.14 -5.22
N ARG A 223 -26.76 6.33 -5.06
CA ARG A 223 -27.24 5.79 -3.78
C ARG A 223 -26.94 4.31 -3.56
N THR A 224 -26.53 3.55 -4.58
CA THR A 224 -26.28 2.09 -4.46
C THR A 224 -25.02 1.74 -5.25
N GLN A 225 -23.87 1.68 -4.58
CA GLN A 225 -22.60 1.27 -5.20
C GLN A 225 -22.37 -0.22 -4.92
N THR A 226 -22.30 -1.02 -5.98
CA THR A 226 -21.92 -2.44 -5.97
C THR A 226 -20.40 -2.61 -5.99
N HIS A 227 -19.66 -1.63 -6.51
CA HIS A 227 -18.22 -1.52 -6.33
C HIS A 227 -17.89 -0.64 -5.11
N PRO A 228 -17.56 -1.21 -3.95
CA PRO A 228 -17.14 -0.41 -2.81
C PRO A 228 -15.86 0.36 -3.15
N GLN A 229 -15.89 1.68 -2.97
CA GLN A 229 -14.67 2.49 -2.97
C GLN A 229 -13.84 2.11 -1.74
N TYR A 230 -12.80 1.30 -1.92
CA TYR A 230 -11.91 0.88 -0.84
C TYR A 230 -11.19 2.06 -0.14
N VAL A 231 -11.17 3.25 -0.75
CA VAL A 231 -10.67 4.50 -0.12
C VAL A 231 -11.48 4.85 1.14
N ALA A 232 -12.78 4.51 1.18
CA ALA A 232 -13.64 4.76 2.34
C ALA A 232 -13.49 3.72 3.47
N GLN A 233 -12.85 2.56 3.21
CA GLN A 233 -12.62 1.53 4.23
C GLN A 233 -11.30 1.72 5.01
N LEU A 234 -10.52 2.75 4.69
CA LEU A 234 -9.32 3.14 5.45
C LEU A 234 -9.61 4.15 6.57
N SER A 235 -10.89 4.49 6.80
CA SER A 235 -11.35 5.50 7.76
C SER A 235 -12.30 4.98 8.84
N GLU A 236 -12.31 3.67 9.13
CA GLU A 236 -12.91 3.10 10.35
C GLU A 236 -11.92 2.21 11.10
#